data_AF-A0A323TJ18-F1
#
_entry.id   AF-A0A323TJ18-F1
#
_cell.length_a   1.000
_cell.length_b   1.000
_cell.length_c   1.000
_cell.angle_alpha   90.00
_cell.angle_beta   90.00
_cell.angle_gamma   90.00
#
_symmetry.space_group_name_H-M   'P 1'
#
loop_
_entity.id
_entity.type
_entity.pdbx_description
1 polymer ?
#
loop_
_entity_poly.entity_id
_entity_poly.type
_entity_poly.pdbx_seq_one_letter_code
_entity_poly.pdbx_strand_id
1 'polypeptide(L)' 'MTHFPDLSRKVHVPRALHIKFPLGRTFGEAGREDLQTQIVSDMLNEIVNDSDKNNIETLSYRWKRD' A
#
# COMPACT_ATOMS: atom_id res chain seq x y z
N MET A 1 4.34 -5.01 -1.49
CA MET A 1 2.91 -4.65 -1.63
C MET A 1 2.05 -5.90 -1.65
N THR A 2 1.01 -5.97 -0.84
CA THR A 2 0.05 -7.09 -0.82
C THR A 2 -1.34 -6.63 -1.25
N HIS A 3 -1.99 -7.43 -2.09
CA HIS A 3 -3.40 -7.26 -2.47
C HIS A 3 -4.34 -8.08 -1.57
N PHE A 4 -3.78 -8.99 -0.76
CA PHE A 4 -4.53 -9.92 0.07
C PHE A 4 -4.06 -9.80 1.52
N PRO A 5 -4.41 -8.71 2.22
CA PRO A 5 -3.91 -8.45 3.58
C PRO A 5 -4.30 -9.57 4.55
N ASP A 6 -5.48 -10.18 4.39
CA ASP A 6 -5.94 -11.28 5.23
C ASP A 6 -5.10 -12.56 5.03
N LEU A 7 -4.74 -12.88 3.79
CA LEU A 7 -3.86 -14.00 3.49
C LEU A 7 -2.45 -13.73 4.02
N SER A 8 -1.93 -12.52 3.83
CA SER A 8 -0.63 -12.12 4.35
C SER A 8 -0.56 -12.20 5.88
N ARG A 9 -1.66 -11.87 6.60
CA ARG A 9 -1.76 -12.10 8.05
C ARG A 9 -1.75 -13.60 8.37
N LYS A 10 -2.53 -14.41 7.65
CA LYS A 10 -2.65 -15.86 7.88
C LYS A 10 -1.32 -16.60 7.74
N VAL A 11 -0.49 -16.21 6.79
CA VAL A 11 0.84 -16.80 6.57
C VAL A 11 1.96 -16.09 7.33
N HIS A 12 1.62 -15.17 8.24
CA HIS A 12 2.57 -14.45 9.11
C HIS A 12 3.71 -13.78 8.33
N VAL A 13 3.36 -13.07 7.24
CA VAL A 13 4.35 -12.31 6.48
C VAL A 13 5.01 -11.28 7.42
N PRO A 14 6.34 -11.24 7.49
CA PRO A 14 7.03 -10.37 8.44
C PRO A 14 6.79 -8.90 8.16
N ARG A 15 6.69 -8.49 6.89
CA ARG A 15 6.43 -7.09 6.53
C ARG A 15 5.67 -6.99 5.21
N ALA A 16 4.56 -6.27 5.20
CA ALA A 16 3.89 -5.93 3.95
C ALA A 16 3.13 -4.61 4.05
N LEU A 17 3.10 -3.88 2.93
CA LEU A 17 2.24 -2.71 2.77
C LEU A 17 1.03 -3.07 1.94
N HIS A 18 -0.12 -2.59 2.38
CA HIS A 18 -1.40 -2.75 1.71
C HIS A 18 -1.99 -1.38 1.34
N ILE A 19 -2.47 -1.26 0.11
CA ILE A 19 -3.28 -0.14 -0.34
C ILE A 19 -4.64 -0.71 -0.73
N LYS A 20 -5.71 -0.18 -0.14
CA LYS A 20 -7.07 -0.60 -0.45
C LYS A 20 -7.56 0.09 -1.73
N PHE A 21 -7.13 -0.37 -2.91
CA PHE A 21 -7.54 0.20 -4.18
C PHE A 21 -8.73 -0.55 -4.81
N PRO A 22 -9.81 0.15 -5.25
CA PRO A 22 -11.04 -0.49 -5.74
C PRO A 22 -10.95 -1.14 -7.12
N LEU A 23 -10.03 -0.72 -8.00
CA LEU A 23 -10.00 -1.14 -9.42
C LEU A 23 -8.76 -1.99 -9.79
N GLY A 24 -8.12 -2.64 -8.82
CA GLY A 24 -6.99 -3.56 -9.06
C GLY A 24 -5.63 -2.95 -9.47
N ARG A 25 -5.52 -1.63 -9.63
CA ARG A 25 -4.25 -0.91 -9.88
C ARG A 25 -3.62 -0.40 -8.59
N THR A 26 -2.51 -0.99 -8.18
CA THR A 26 -1.85 -0.73 -6.89
C THR A 26 -1.40 0.72 -6.68
N PHE A 27 -1.21 1.48 -7.77
CA PHE A 27 -0.69 2.85 -7.78
C PHE A 27 -1.72 3.90 -8.22
N GLY A 28 -3.01 3.54 -8.23
CA GLY A 28 -4.06 4.45 -8.70
C GLY A 28 -4.30 4.42 -10.20
N GLU A 29 -4.92 5.48 -10.71
CA GLU A 29 -5.30 5.61 -12.13
C GLU A 29 -4.06 5.79 -13.03
N ALA A 30 -4.15 5.32 -14.28
CA ALA A 30 -3.08 5.57 -15.25
C ALA A 30 -3.05 7.06 -15.64
N GLY A 31 -1.85 7.62 -15.82
CA GLY A 31 -1.68 9.05 -16.17
C GLY A 31 -1.74 10.00 -14.98
N ARG A 32 -2.10 9.53 -13.78
CA ARG A 32 -1.98 10.28 -12.52
C ARG A 32 -0.58 10.13 -11.93
N GLU A 33 0.43 10.61 -12.65
CA GLU A 33 1.84 10.54 -12.26
C GLU A 33 2.08 11.18 -10.88
N ASP A 34 1.36 12.26 -10.57
CA ASP A 34 1.35 12.94 -9.27
C ASP A 34 0.99 11.97 -8.13
N LEU A 35 -0.12 11.25 -8.29
CA LEU A 35 -0.62 10.30 -7.31
C LEU A 35 0.28 9.06 -7.22
N GLN A 36 0.72 8.55 -8.36
CA GLN A 36 1.61 7.39 -8.43
C GLN A 36 2.95 7.67 -7.73
N THR A 37 3.52 8.84 -7.98
CA THR A 37 4.77 9.29 -7.32
C THR A 37 4.57 9.40 -5.83
N GLN A 38 3.49 10.04 -5.38
CA GLN A 38 3.17 10.16 -3.97
C GLN A 38 3.04 8.78 -3.30
N ILE A 39 2.33 7.84 -3.93
CA ILE A 39 2.17 6.47 -3.41
C ILE A 39 3.52 5.77 -3.25
N VAL A 40 4.41 5.91 -4.24
CA VAL A 40 5.74 5.30 -4.17
C VAL A 40 6.59 5.96 -3.07
N SER A 41 6.55 7.28 -2.95
CA SER A 41 7.27 8.01 -1.89
C SER A 41 6.80 7.63 -0.50
N ASP A 42 5.49 7.59 -0.26
CA ASP A 42 4.91 7.20 1.03
C ASP A 42 5.25 5.74 1.36
N MET A 43 5.20 4.84 0.36
CA MET A 43 5.62 3.45 0.53
C MET A 43 7.09 3.32 0.94
N LEU A 44 7.99 4.07 0.31
CA LEU A 44 9.42 4.07 0.68
C LEU A 44 9.64 4.65 2.07
N ASN A 45 8.96 5.75 2.40
CA ASN A 45 9.04 6.37 3.71
C ASN A 45 8.58 5.42 4.83
N GLU A 46 7.48 4.71 4.64
CA GLU A 46 7.02 3.71 5.61
C GLU A 46 8.01 2.56 5.77
N ILE A 47 8.61 2.06 4.67
CA ILE A 47 9.61 0.99 4.77
C ILE A 47 10.87 1.44 5.51
N VAL A 48 11.31 2.69 5.31
CA VAL A 48 12.54 3.23 5.90
C VAL A 48 12.34 3.62 7.36
N ASN A 49 11.21 4.25 7.68
CA ASN A 49 10.96 4.79 9.01
C ASN A 49 10.31 3.78 9.96
N ASP A 50 9.69 2.71 9.46
CA ASP A 50 9.03 1.69 10.27
C ASP A 50 9.93 0.46 10.48
N SER A 51 11.11 0.67 11.08
CA SER A 51 12.15 -0.36 11.19
C SER A 51 11.74 -1.57 12.06
N ASP A 52 10.81 -1.38 12.99
CA ASP A 52 10.48 -2.35 14.05
C ASP A 52 9.15 -3.08 13.89
N LYS A 53 8.30 -2.69 12.93
CA LYS A 53 7.00 -3.34 12.81
C LYS A 53 7.07 -4.57 11.90
N ASN A 54 7.03 -5.73 12.55
CA ASN A 54 6.69 -6.99 11.88
C ASN A 54 5.16 -7.08 11.66
N ASN A 55 4.59 -6.13 10.92
CA ASN A 55 3.16 -6.05 10.72
C ASN A 55 2.79 -5.75 9.25
N ILE A 56 1.49 -5.71 9.02
CA ILE A 56 0.92 -5.33 7.73
C ILE A 56 0.29 -3.95 7.89
N GLU A 57 0.93 -2.94 7.32
CA GLU A 57 0.48 -1.55 7.37
C GLU A 57 -0.43 -1.23 6.19
N THR A 58 -1.46 -0.42 6.44
CA THR A 58 -2.42 0.00 5.40
C THR A 58 -2.32 1.50 5.15
N LEU A 59 -1.96 1.89 3.93
CA LEU A 59 -1.90 3.30 3.56
C LEU A 59 -3.31 3.86 3.33
N SER A 60 -3.59 5.02 3.92
CA SER A 60 -4.94 5.60 4.03
C SER A 60 -5.33 6.47 2.82
N TYR A 61 -5.16 5.96 1.60
CA TYR A 61 -5.61 6.66 0.40
C TYR A 61 -7.14 6.61 0.23
N ARG A 62 -7.72 7.75 -0.14
CA ARG A 62 -9.14 7.85 -0.51
C ARG A 62 -9.26 7.95 -2.02
N TRP A 63 -10.05 7.06 -2.59
CA TRP A 63 -10.31 7.02 -4.03
C TRP A 63 -11.57 7.82 -4.32
N LYS A 64 -11.52 8.68 -5.33
CA LYS A 64 -12.74 9.25 -5.89
C LYS A 64 -13.54 8.09 -6.48
N ARG A 65 -14.80 7.99 -6.07
CA ARG A 65 -15.80 7.17 -6.74
C ARG A 65 -16.31 8.01 -7.91
N ASP A 66 -16.05 7.56 -9.13
CA ASP A 66 -16.93 7.91 -10.24
C ASP A 66 -18.25 7.15 -10.09
#